data_AF-A0A1F7L7K9-F1
#
_entry.id   AF-A0A1F7L7K9-F1
#
_cell.length_a   1.000
_cell.length_b   1.000
_cell.length_c   1.000
_cell.angle_alpha   90.00
_cell.angle_beta   90.00
_cell.angle_gamma   90.00
#
_symmetry.space_group_name_H-M   'P 1'
#
loop_
_entity.id
_entity.type
_entity.pdbx_description
1 polymer ?
#
loop_
_entity_poly.entity_id
_entity_poly.type
_entity_poly.pdbx_seq_one_letter_code
_entity_poly.pdbx_strand_id
1 'polypeptide(L)' 'MLDKEFLAELVRDPSAVLAGYGLEAEERAAVMKAVARTGKTSDAERTRALQTIMMKRWAT' A
#
# COMPACT_ATOMS: atom_id res chain seq x y z
N MET A 1 11.90 -9.47 -0.55
CA MET A 1 10.54 -10.06 -0.66
C MET A 1 9.59 -9.10 0.03
N LEU A 2 8.53 -8.62 -0.63
CA LEU A 2 7.60 -7.70 0.02
C LEU A 2 6.82 -8.49 1.08
N ASP A 3 6.79 -7.96 2.31
CA ASP A 3 6.23 -8.64 3.47
C ASP A 3 4.71 -8.83 3.27
N LYS A 4 4.28 -10.08 3.15
CA LYS A 4 2.88 -10.42 2.87
C LYS A 4 1.98 -10.14 4.08
N GLU A 5 2.51 -10.24 5.29
CA GLU A 5 1.76 -9.94 6.51
C GLU A 5 1.51 -8.45 6.61
N PHE A 6 2.55 -7.64 6.36
CA PHE A 6 2.41 -6.19 6.23
C PHE A 6 1.37 -5.79 5.18
N LEU A 7 1.36 -6.45 4.02
CA LEU A 7 0.37 -6.16 2.98
C LEU A 7 -1.06 -6.53 3.40
N ALA A 8 -1.24 -7.65 4.08
CA ALA A 8 -2.53 -8.07 4.60
C ALA A 8 -3.05 -7.09 5.66
N GLU A 9 -2.19 -6.63 6.56
CA GLU A 9 -2.53 -5.61 7.56
C GLU A 9 -2.82 -4.25 6.92
N LEU A 10 -2.02 -3.84 5.94
CA LEU A 10 -2.22 -2.59 5.21
C LEU A 10 -3.54 -2.58 4.42
N VAL A 11 -3.98 -3.73 3.88
CA VAL A 11 -5.30 -3.84 3.23
C VAL A 11 -6.43 -3.86 4.25
N ARG A 12 -6.21 -4.46 5.42
CA ARG A 12 -7.21 -4.58 6.50
C ARG A 12 -7.46 -3.26 7.23
N ASP A 13 -6.41 -2.56 7.62
CA ASP A 13 -6.48 -1.26 8.31
C ASP A 13 -5.32 -0.34 7.88
N PRO A 14 -5.43 0.29 6.71
CA PRO A 14 -4.38 1.17 6.20
C PRO A 14 -4.18 2.41 7.07
N SER A 15 -5.20 2.88 7.80
CA SER A 15 -5.05 4.07 8.65
C SER A 15 -4.16 3.79 9.85
N ALA A 16 -4.38 2.65 10.52
CA ALA A 16 -3.59 2.22 11.68
C ALA A 16 -2.15 1.86 11.28
N VAL A 17 -1.98 1.10 10.19
CA VAL A 17 -0.64 0.72 9.70
C VAL A 17 0.15 1.96 9.33
N LEU A 18 -0.43 2.90 8.57
CA LEU A 18 0.28 4.11 8.13
C LEU A 18 0.53 5.11 9.27
N ALA A 19 -0.14 5.02 10.41
CA ALA A 19 0.08 5.89 11.59
C ALA A 19 1.49 5.75 12.18
N GLY A 20 2.10 4.58 12.05
CA GLY A 20 3.49 4.36 12.47
C GLY A 20 4.55 4.91 11.51
N TYR A 21 4.14 5.39 10.33
CA TYR A 21 5.05 5.91 9.31
C TYR A 21 4.99 7.43 9.26
N GLY A 22 6.15 8.09 9.23
CA GLY A 22 6.29 9.53 9.03
C GLY A 22 5.98 9.94 7.59
N LEU A 23 4.79 9.61 7.10
CA LEU A 23 4.30 9.97 5.77
C LEU A 23 3.63 11.33 5.82
N GLU A 24 3.95 12.16 4.85
CA GLU A 24 3.23 13.42 4.65
C GLU A 24 1.79 13.15 4.20
N ALA A 25 0.90 14.13 4.38
CA ALA A 25 -0.53 13.96 4.10
C ALA A 25 -0.82 13.52 2.66
N GLU A 26 -0.09 14.05 1.69
CA GLU A 26 -0.19 13.69 0.28
C GLU A 26 0.24 12.24 0.02
N GLU A 27 1.29 11.82 0.71
CA GLU A 27 1.85 10.48 0.61
C GLU A 27 0.91 9.43 1.18
N ARG A 28 0.34 9.72 2.35
CA ARG A 28 -0.71 8.92 2.99
C ARG A 28 -1.93 8.83 2.08
N ALA A 29 -2.38 9.95 1.50
CA ALA A 29 -3.52 9.96 0.58
C ALA A 29 -3.26 9.10 -0.67
N ALA A 30 -2.05 9.15 -1.22
CA ALA A 30 -1.65 8.34 -2.37
C ALA A 30 -1.68 6.83 -2.04
N VAL A 31 -1.19 6.44 -0.86
CA VAL A 31 -1.22 5.03 -0.42
C VAL A 31 -2.65 4.58 -0.15
N MET A 32 -3.47 5.38 0.53
CA MET A 32 -4.90 5.09 0.76
C MET A 32 -5.65 4.87 -0.56
N LYS A 33 -5.42 5.71 -1.57
CA LYS A 33 -6.01 5.57 -2.90
C LYS A 33 -5.52 4.32 -3.64
N ALA A 34 -4.28 3.90 -3.43
CA ALA A 34 -3.77 2.65 -3.97
C ALA A 34 -4.46 1.45 -3.30
N VAL A 35 -4.49 1.39 -1.96
CA VAL A 35 -5.13 0.31 -1.19
C VAL A 35 -6.63 0.18 -1.51
N ALA A 36 -7.35 1.30 -1.66
CA ALA A 36 -8.77 1.28 -2.02
C ALA A 36 -9.05 0.67 -3.42
N ARG A 37 -8.12 0.82 -4.37
CA ARG A 37 -8.22 0.18 -5.70
C ARG A 37 -7.92 -1.32 -5.64
N THR A 38 -6.93 -1.67 -4.82
CA THR A 38 -6.48 -3.02 -4.50
C THR A 38 -7.62 -3.83 -3.84
N GLY A 39 -8.48 -3.19 -3.03
CA GLY A 39 -9.75 -3.74 -2.52
C GLY A 39 -10.65 -4.47 -3.53
N LYS A 40 -10.65 -4.04 -4.80
CA LYS A 40 -11.55 -4.51 -5.86
C LYS A 40 -10.95 -5.61 -6.76
N THR A 41 -9.73 -6.06 -6.49
CA THR A 41 -8.96 -6.97 -7.36
C THR A 41 -8.46 -8.17 -6.56
N SER A 42 -8.24 -9.32 -7.21
CA SER A 42 -7.77 -10.55 -6.56
C SER A 42 -6.43 -10.34 -5.82
N ASP A 43 -6.19 -11.05 -4.70
CA ASP A 43 -5.00 -10.86 -3.84
C ASP A 43 -3.66 -10.99 -4.58
N ALA A 44 -3.61 -11.78 -5.65
CA ALA A 44 -2.44 -11.93 -6.49
C ALA A 44 -2.16 -10.68 -7.36
N GLU A 45 -3.21 -10.07 -7.91
CA GLU A 45 -3.10 -8.83 -8.69
C GLU A 45 -2.84 -7.62 -7.79
N ARG A 46 -3.42 -7.62 -6.57
CA ARG A 46 -3.14 -6.62 -5.52
C ARG A 46 -1.66 -6.48 -5.21
N THR A 47 -1.02 -7.61 -4.94
CA THR A 47 0.39 -7.66 -4.51
C THR A 47 1.31 -7.11 -5.60
N ARG A 48 1.04 -7.44 -6.87
CA ARG A 48 1.80 -6.93 -8.03
C ARG A 48 1.59 -5.44 -8.27
N ALA A 49 0.36 -4.95 -8.18
CA ALA A 49 0.07 -3.54 -8.40
C ALA A 49 0.75 -2.65 -7.34
N LEU A 50 0.70 -3.06 -6.08
CA LEU A 50 1.32 -2.31 -4.99
C LEU A 50 2.86 -2.38 -5.05
N GLN A 51 3.45 -3.54 -5.34
CA GLN A 51 4.90 -3.67 -5.61
C GLN A 51 5.37 -2.68 -6.68
N THR A 52 4.62 -2.59 -7.77
CA THR A 52 4.95 -1.72 -8.89
C THR A 52 4.91 -0.24 -8.48
N ILE A 53 3.92 0.16 -7.70
CA ILE A 53 3.78 1.54 -7.20
C ILE A 53 4.89 1.88 -6.20
N MET A 54 5.19 0.99 -5.26
CA MET A 54 6.25 1.23 -4.26
C MET A 54 7.65 1.28 -4.90
N MET A 55 7.97 0.36 -5.82
CA MET A 55 9.25 0.39 -6.54
C MET A 55 9.40 1.66 -7.38
N LYS A 56 8.34 2.10 -8.07
CA LYS A 56 8.41 3.29 -8.93
C LYS A 56 8.60 4.59 -8.12
N ARG A 57 8.06 4.63 -6.90
CA ARG A 57 8.09 5.82 -6.02
C ARG A 57 9.35 5.93 -5.16
N TRP A 58 10.11 4.85 -4.99
CA TRP A 58 11.44 4.87 -4.36
C TRP A 58 12.59 5.02 -5.36
N ALA A 59 12.32 4.87 -6.65
CA ALA A 59 13.29 5.10 -7.74
C ALA A 59 13.33 6.56 -8.23
N THR A 60 12.47 7.43 -7.69
CA THR A 60 12.45 8.89 -7.94
C THR A 60 12.77 9.59 -6.63
#